data_AF-X1RC26-F1
#
_entry.id   AF-X1RC26-F1
#
_cell.length_a   1.000
_cell.length_b   1.000
_cell.length_c   1.000
_cell.angle_alpha   90.00
_cell.angle_beta   90.00
_cell.angle_gamma   90.00
#
_symmetry.space_group_name_H-M   'P 1'
#
loop_
_entity.id
_entity.type
_entity.pdbx_description
1 polymer ?
#
loop_
_entity_poly.entity_id
_entity_poly.type
_entity_poly.pdbx_seq_one_letter_code
_entity_poly.pdbx_strand_id
1 'polypeptide(L)'
;MSEVIDAETKSYRQTIDKLLTEVYRIAEVTRVLGMDEPLFRGGESAWHSWDGVVVAGRELKHGYFLVLAYNDTDGLNPDPFTRAGLKDCQAWILKYDSQHARWSVEAWNVEKGNRSFSKLARSLETFPRPGSTSFVVS
;
A
#
# COMPACT_ATOMS: atom_id res chain seq x y z
N MET A 1 13.88 -30.17 -18.00
CA MET A 1 13.65 -29.54 -16.67
C MET A 1 13.62 -28.00 -16.70
N SER A 2 13.94 -27.30 -17.81
CA SER A 2 13.84 -25.83 -17.87
C SER A 2 12.44 -25.27 -18.15
N GLU A 3 11.56 -26.04 -18.79
CA GLU A 3 10.23 -25.54 -19.22
C GLU A 3 9.27 -25.28 -18.06
N VAL A 4 9.38 -26.06 -16.96
CA VAL A 4 8.51 -25.91 -15.78
C VAL A 4 8.85 -24.66 -14.99
N ILE A 5 10.14 -24.35 -14.84
CA ILE A 5 10.62 -23.14 -14.13
C ILE A 5 10.24 -21.86 -14.90
N ASP A 6 10.26 -21.92 -16.24
CA ASP A 6 9.86 -20.80 -17.09
C ASP A 6 8.35 -20.52 -16.98
N ALA A 7 7.53 -21.57 -16.92
CA ALA A 7 6.07 -21.45 -16.74
C ALA A 7 5.68 -20.87 -15.36
N GLU A 8 6.30 -21.33 -14.28
CA GLU A 8 6.07 -20.80 -12.93
C GLU A 8 6.49 -19.32 -12.82
N THR A 9 7.63 -18.96 -13.40
CA THR A 9 8.13 -17.58 -13.42
C THR A 9 7.19 -16.66 -14.21
N LYS A 10 6.68 -17.13 -15.35
CA LYS A 10 5.73 -16.38 -16.18
C LYS A 10 4.39 -16.18 -15.48
N SER A 11 3.88 -17.23 -14.82
CA SER A 11 2.66 -17.17 -14.00
C SER A 11 2.81 -16.18 -12.84
N TYR A 12 3.93 -16.22 -12.14
CA TYR A 12 4.24 -15.29 -11.06
C TYR A 12 4.29 -13.83 -11.54
N ARG A 13 4.96 -13.55 -12.66
CA ARG A 13 5.01 -12.20 -13.25
C ARG A 13 3.62 -11.69 -13.60
N GLN A 14 2.79 -12.52 -14.24
CA GLN A 14 1.41 -12.14 -14.58
C GLN A 14 0.58 -11.81 -13.33
N THR A 15 0.76 -12.57 -12.25
CA THR A 15 0.10 -12.29 -10.97
C THR A 15 0.55 -10.97 -10.36
N ILE A 16 1.86 -10.68 -10.37
CA ILE A 16 2.40 -9.41 -9.88
C ILE A 16 1.95 -8.23 -10.74
N ASP A 17 1.90 -8.37 -12.07
CA ASP A 17 1.44 -7.31 -12.98
C ASP A 17 -0.04 -6.97 -12.76
N LYS A 18 -0.88 -8.00 -12.57
CA LYS A 18 -2.29 -7.82 -12.19
C LYS A 18 -2.41 -7.13 -10.83
N LEU A 19 -1.61 -7.55 -9.86
CA LEU A 19 -1.61 -6.95 -8.53
C LEU A 19 -1.16 -5.49 -8.56
N LEU A 20 -0.12 -5.17 -9.32
CA LEU A 20 0.36 -3.80 -9.52
C LEU A 20 -0.70 -2.89 -10.15
N THR A 21 -1.51 -3.44 -11.06
CA THR A 21 -2.65 -2.70 -11.64
C THR A 21 -3.64 -2.29 -10.56
N GLU A 22 -4.02 -3.21 -9.66
CA GLU A 22 -4.92 -2.90 -8.54
C GLU A 22 -4.26 -1.98 -7.50
N VAL A 23 -2.96 -2.14 -7.25
CA VAL A 23 -2.19 -1.26 -6.36
C VAL A 23 -2.22 0.18 -6.86
N TYR A 24 -1.99 0.43 -8.14
CA TYR A 24 -2.09 1.79 -8.71
C TYR A 24 -3.51 2.33 -8.70
N ARG A 25 -4.50 1.47 -8.96
CA ARG A 25 -5.92 1.84 -8.90
C ARG A 25 -6.30 2.33 -7.49
N ILE A 26 -5.91 1.60 -6.46
CA ILE A 26 -6.19 1.96 -5.07
C ILE A 26 -5.42 3.22 -4.65
N ALA A 27 -4.16 3.36 -5.08
CA ALA A 27 -3.41 4.60 -4.82
C ALA A 27 -4.10 5.83 -5.42
N GLU A 28 -4.65 5.71 -6.63
CA GLU A 28 -5.40 6.79 -7.27
C GLU A 28 -6.72 7.09 -6.55
N VAL A 29 -7.47 6.07 -6.14
CA VAL A 29 -8.70 6.25 -5.33
C VAL A 29 -8.38 6.96 -4.02
N THR A 30 -7.35 6.51 -3.29
CA THR A 30 -6.92 7.16 -2.05
C THR A 30 -6.49 8.60 -2.29
N ARG A 31 -5.79 8.89 -3.40
CA ARG A 31 -5.39 10.25 -3.77
C ARG A 31 -6.59 11.15 -4.02
N VAL A 32 -7.56 10.69 -4.80
CA VAL A 32 -8.79 11.45 -5.12
C VAL A 32 -9.61 11.67 -3.86
N LEU A 33 -9.80 10.64 -3.03
CA LEU A 33 -10.52 10.77 -1.76
C LEU A 33 -9.85 11.78 -0.82
N GLY A 34 -8.52 11.78 -0.72
CA GLY A 34 -7.78 12.77 0.06
C GLY A 34 -7.88 14.20 -0.48
N MET A 35 -8.24 14.39 -1.76
CA MET A 35 -8.54 15.70 -2.33
C MET A 35 -9.96 16.14 -2.05
N ASP A 36 -10.93 15.25 -2.22
CA ASP A 36 -12.36 15.54 -2.04
C ASP A 36 -12.72 15.67 -0.55
N GLU A 37 -12.08 14.89 0.31
CA GLU A 37 -12.33 14.85 1.75
C GLU A 37 -11.02 15.03 2.55
N PRO A 38 -10.47 16.27 2.65
CA PRO A 38 -9.17 16.51 3.29
C PRO A 38 -9.05 16.05 4.75
N LEU A 39 -10.18 15.95 5.47
CA LEU A 39 -10.23 15.46 6.85
C LEU A 39 -9.97 13.94 6.96
N PHE A 40 -10.12 13.20 5.86
CA PHE A 40 -9.84 11.76 5.78
C PHE A 40 -8.43 11.46 5.29
N ARG A 41 -7.58 12.47 5.04
CA ARG A 41 -6.16 12.24 4.71
C ARG A 41 -5.47 11.47 5.83
N GLY A 42 -4.71 10.45 5.45
CA GLY A 42 -4.13 9.49 6.39
C GLY A 42 -5.05 8.34 6.78
N GLY A 43 -6.33 8.41 6.44
CA GLY A 43 -7.28 7.31 6.50
C GLY A 43 -6.96 6.20 5.51
N GLU A 44 -7.59 5.06 5.71
CA GLU A 44 -7.41 3.86 4.88
C GLU A 44 -8.61 3.70 3.93
N SER A 45 -8.31 3.37 2.67
CA SER A 45 -9.28 2.96 1.67
C SER A 45 -8.97 1.53 1.27
N ALA A 46 -9.84 0.57 1.60
CA ALA A 46 -9.61 -0.84 1.32
C ALA A 46 -10.69 -1.40 0.41
N TRP A 47 -10.30 -2.15 -0.62
CA TRP A 47 -11.20 -2.89 -1.51
C TRP A 47 -10.79 -4.36 -1.58
N HIS A 48 -11.80 -5.22 -1.76
CA HIS A 48 -11.59 -6.63 -2.07
C HIS A 48 -11.31 -6.76 -3.57
N SER A 49 -10.15 -7.28 -3.90
CA SER A 49 -9.76 -7.64 -5.25
C SER A 49 -10.09 -9.12 -5.54
N TRP A 50 -9.61 -9.64 -6.66
CA TRP A 50 -9.81 -11.02 -7.08
C TRP A 50 -9.25 -12.02 -6.04
N ASP A 51 -9.85 -13.21 -5.98
CA ASP A 51 -9.40 -14.36 -5.19
C ASP A 51 -9.19 -14.12 -3.68
N GLY A 52 -9.96 -13.21 -3.08
CA GLY A 52 -9.93 -12.98 -1.62
C GLY A 52 -8.80 -12.08 -1.14
N VAL A 53 -8.06 -11.45 -2.05
CA VAL A 53 -7.01 -10.49 -1.69
C VAL A 53 -7.63 -9.11 -1.43
N VAL A 54 -7.35 -8.52 -0.28
CA VAL A 54 -7.65 -7.12 0.05
C VAL A 54 -6.48 -6.25 -0.42
N VAL A 55 -6.81 -5.15 -1.09
CA VAL A 55 -5.86 -4.08 -1.42
C VAL A 55 -6.28 -2.80 -0.70
N ALA A 56 -5.43 -2.33 0.21
CA ALA A 56 -5.70 -1.18 1.07
C ALA A 56 -4.68 -0.06 0.84
N GLY A 57 -5.17 1.14 0.60
CA GLY A 57 -4.37 2.34 0.34
C GLY A 57 -4.53 3.37 1.45
N ARG A 58 -3.44 4.08 1.76
CA ARG A 58 -3.47 5.24 2.64
C ARG A 58 -2.42 6.27 2.25
N GLU A 59 -2.74 7.54 2.40
CA GLU A 59 -1.76 8.61 2.21
C GLU A 59 -0.86 8.72 3.43
N LEU A 60 0.46 8.65 3.25
CA LEU A 60 1.43 8.79 4.37
C LEU A 60 1.74 10.25 4.63
N LYS A 61 2.02 10.98 3.55
CA LYS A 61 2.22 12.43 3.47
C LYS A 61 1.85 12.88 2.08
N HIS A 62 1.78 14.19 1.87
CA HIS A 62 1.41 14.73 0.57
C HIS A 62 2.26 14.14 -0.58
N GLY A 63 1.58 13.51 -1.54
CA GLY A 63 2.21 12.90 -2.72
C GLY A 63 2.86 11.53 -2.48
N TYR A 64 2.76 10.97 -1.28
CA TYR A 64 3.28 9.64 -0.93
C TYR A 64 2.18 8.76 -0.35
N PHE A 65 2.02 7.59 -0.95
CA PHE A 65 0.92 6.67 -0.68
C PHE A 65 1.49 5.32 -0.32
N LEU A 66 0.96 4.72 0.74
CA LEU A 66 1.20 3.33 1.09
C LEU A 66 0.05 2.50 0.54
N VAL A 67 0.38 1.39 -0.10
CA VAL A 67 -0.59 0.38 -0.52
C VAL A 67 -0.17 -0.98 0.01
N LEU A 68 -1.11 -1.71 0.59
CA LEU A 68 -0.96 -3.07 1.12
C LEU A 68 -1.82 -4.02 0.30
N ALA A 69 -1.29 -5.19 0.02
CA ALA A 69 -2.03 -6.32 -0.51
C ALA A 69 -1.84 -7.53 0.41
N TYR A 70 -2.96 -8.09 0.89
CA TYR A 70 -2.98 -9.19 1.84
C TYR A 70 -4.22 -10.05 1.64
N ASN A 71 -4.21 -11.29 2.12
CA ASN A 71 -5.36 -12.17 2.01
C ASN A 71 -6.37 -11.89 3.15
N ASP A 72 -7.65 -11.71 2.81
CA ASP A 72 -8.71 -11.43 3.78
C ASP A 72 -8.94 -12.61 4.75
N THR A 73 -8.62 -13.83 4.30
CA THR A 73 -8.85 -15.06 5.09
C THR A 73 -7.98 -15.17 6.33
N ASP A 74 -6.92 -14.36 6.45
CA ASP A 74 -6.00 -14.40 7.58
C ASP A 74 -6.53 -13.63 8.81
N GLY A 75 -7.66 -12.93 8.69
CA GLY A 75 -8.33 -12.23 9.80
C GLY A 75 -7.49 -11.13 10.46
N LEU A 76 -6.41 -10.72 9.82
CA LEU A 76 -5.42 -9.78 10.31
C LEU A 76 -5.49 -8.51 9.47
N ASN A 77 -5.66 -7.35 10.11
CA ASN A 77 -5.35 -6.07 9.48
C ASN A 77 -3.84 -5.82 9.62
N PRO A 78 -3.03 -6.00 8.57
CA PRO A 78 -1.58 -5.95 8.69
C PRO A 78 -1.10 -4.55 9.05
N ASP A 79 -0.30 -4.42 10.12
CA ASP A 79 0.33 -3.15 10.47
C ASP A 79 1.60 -2.91 9.60
N PRO A 80 1.55 -1.96 8.65
CA PRO A 80 2.67 -1.69 7.73
C PRO A 80 3.88 -1.04 8.40
N PHE A 81 3.70 -0.55 9.63
CA PHE A 81 4.75 0.12 10.40
C PHE A 81 5.56 -0.85 11.25
N THR A 82 5.21 -2.13 11.24
CA THR A 82 5.95 -3.19 11.93
C THR A 82 6.52 -4.19 10.94
N ARG A 83 7.62 -4.85 11.32
CA ARG A 83 8.19 -5.95 10.53
C ARG A 83 7.23 -7.14 10.47
N ALA A 84 6.53 -7.41 11.58
CA ALA A 84 5.65 -8.55 11.75
C ALA A 84 4.38 -8.41 10.90
N GLY A 85 3.77 -7.22 10.86
CA GLY A 85 2.59 -6.96 10.03
C GLY A 85 2.84 -7.08 8.52
N LEU A 86 4.09 -7.03 8.07
CA LEU A 86 4.45 -7.19 6.66
C LEU A 86 4.88 -8.62 6.28
N LYS A 87 4.87 -9.57 7.22
CA LYS A 87 5.46 -10.91 7.01
C LYS A 87 4.79 -11.67 5.85
N ASP A 88 3.46 -11.58 5.77
CA ASP A 88 2.64 -12.35 4.83
C ASP A 88 1.84 -11.41 3.90
N CYS A 89 2.37 -10.20 3.67
CA CYS A 89 1.73 -9.16 2.86
C CYS A 89 2.71 -8.56 1.86
N GLN A 90 2.19 -8.04 0.75
CA GLN A 90 2.96 -7.18 -0.13
C GLN A 90 2.62 -5.72 0.16
N ALA A 91 3.63 -4.86 0.13
CA ALA A 91 3.47 -3.45 0.46
C ALA A 91 4.32 -2.56 -0.45
N TRP A 92 3.70 -1.49 -0.95
CA TRP A 92 4.32 -0.50 -1.81
C TRP A 92 4.23 0.88 -1.16
N ILE A 93 5.30 1.65 -1.31
CA ILE A 93 5.25 3.10 -1.18
C ILE A 93 5.31 3.65 -2.59
N LEU A 94 4.27 4.36 -2.97
CA LEU A 94 4.12 5.02 -4.25
C LEU A 94 4.27 6.52 -4.08
N LYS A 95 4.90 7.15 -5.06
CA LYS A 95 4.99 8.60 -5.17
C LYS A 95 4.16 9.05 -6.36
N TYR A 96 3.35 10.08 -6.16
CA TYR A 96 2.61 10.75 -7.23
C TYR A 96 3.33 12.04 -7.60
N ASP A 97 3.68 12.17 -8.88
CA ASP A 97 4.17 13.39 -9.47
C ASP A 97 2.99 14.13 -10.13
N SER A 98 2.55 15.21 -9.48
CA SER A 98 1.43 16.02 -9.96
C SER A 98 1.77 16.86 -11.18
N GLN A 99 3.05 17.14 -11.46
CA GLN A 99 3.45 17.91 -12.64
C GLN A 99 3.32 17.10 -13.93
N HIS A 100 3.51 15.79 -13.82
CA HIS A 100 3.45 14.85 -14.94
C HIS A 100 2.31 13.84 -14.84
N ALA A 101 1.43 14.00 -13.85
CA ALA A 101 0.31 13.10 -13.54
C ALA A 101 0.74 11.61 -13.53
N ARG A 102 1.88 11.31 -12.91
CA ARG A 102 2.54 10.00 -13.01
C ARG A 102 2.81 9.38 -11.65
N TRP A 103 2.60 8.07 -11.59
CA TRP A 103 2.96 7.24 -10.44
C TRP A 103 4.34 6.62 -10.60
N SER A 104 5.09 6.54 -9.50
CA SER A 104 6.35 5.80 -9.42
C SER A 104 6.43 4.98 -8.13
N VAL A 105 7.07 3.81 -8.20
CA VAL A 105 7.36 3.00 -7.01
C VAL A 105 8.58 3.58 -6.31
N GLU A 106 8.41 4.05 -5.08
CA GLU A 106 9.50 4.51 -4.22
C GLU A 106 10.12 3.34 -3.44
N ALA A 107 9.28 2.40 -3.00
CA ALA A 107 9.73 1.20 -2.30
C ALA A 107 8.73 0.06 -2.44
N TRP A 108 9.25 -1.17 -2.47
CA TRP A 108 8.49 -2.40 -2.32
C TRP A 108 9.10 -3.25 -1.20
N ASN A 109 8.27 -3.80 -0.32
CA ASN A 109 8.75 -4.50 0.88
C ASN A 109 9.56 -5.76 0.58
N VAL A 110 9.23 -6.48 -0.52
CA VAL A 110 9.95 -7.69 -0.94
C VAL A 110 11.39 -7.35 -1.34
N GLU A 111 11.61 -6.30 -2.13
CA GLU A 111 12.94 -5.86 -2.53
C GLU A 111 13.70 -5.16 -1.40
N LYS A 112 13.03 -4.29 -0.65
CA LYS A 112 13.67 -3.46 0.39
C LYS A 112 13.90 -4.20 1.71
N GLY A 113 13.14 -5.26 1.95
CA GLY A 113 13.02 -5.97 3.22
C GLY A 113 12.08 -5.27 4.21
N ASN A 114 11.19 -6.05 4.83
CA ASN A 114 10.11 -5.57 5.72
C ASN A 114 10.58 -4.61 6.83
N ARG A 115 11.74 -4.84 7.46
CA ARG A 115 12.26 -3.96 8.52
C ARG A 115 12.63 -2.57 7.99
N SER A 116 13.29 -2.52 6.84
CA SER A 116 13.72 -1.27 6.21
C SER A 116 12.54 -0.54 5.60
N PHE A 117 11.59 -1.29 5.02
CA PHE A 117 10.33 -0.75 4.53
C PHE A 117 9.51 -0.10 5.65
N SER A 118 9.28 -0.80 6.76
CA SER A 118 8.45 -0.26 7.85
C SER A 118 9.07 0.95 8.55
N LYS A 119 10.40 1.04 8.57
CA LYS A 119 11.11 2.26 8.99
C LYS A 119 10.85 3.43 8.03
N LEU A 120 10.92 3.19 6.72
CA LEU A 120 10.64 4.20 5.71
C LEU A 120 9.17 4.68 5.81
N ALA A 121 8.22 3.74 5.89
CA ALA A 121 6.80 4.05 6.03
C ALA A 121 6.54 4.97 7.24
N ARG A 122 7.11 4.65 8.41
CA ARG A 122 7.01 5.51 9.61
C ARG A 122 7.64 6.88 9.43
N SER A 123 8.77 6.98 8.75
CA SER A 123 9.42 8.28 8.51
C SER A 123 8.63 9.18 7.55
N LEU A 124 7.75 8.58 6.74
CA LEU A 124 6.88 9.28 5.79
C LEU A 124 5.47 9.53 6.35
N GLU A 125 5.05 8.84 7.42
CA GLU A 125 3.75 9.02 8.07
C GLU A 125 3.71 10.37 8.80
N THR A 126 3.22 11.41 8.12
CA THR A 126 3.03 12.75 8.70
C THR A 126 1.57 13.07 8.98
N PHE A 127 0.64 12.33 8.38
CA PHE A 127 -0.78 12.46 8.71
C PHE A 127 -1.10 11.77 10.06
N PRO A 128 -1.96 12.37 10.89
CA PRO A 128 -2.33 11.79 12.17
C PRO A 128 -3.02 10.44 11.97
N ARG A 129 -2.77 9.50 12.87
CA ARG A 129 -3.47 8.22 12.85
C ARG A 129 -4.94 8.45 13.19
N PRO A 130 -5.90 7.88 12.44
CA PRO A 130 -7.29 7.87 12.85
C PRO A 130 -7.38 7.35 14.30
N GLY A 131 -7.89 8.18 15.23
CA GLY A 131 -7.97 7.86 16.66
C GLY A 131 -6.89 8.47 17.58
N SER A 132 -5.95 9.27 17.06
CA SER A 132 -4.91 9.96 17.87
C SER A 132 -5.14 11.46 18.08
N THR A 133 -6.20 12.02 17.50
CA THR A 133 -6.65 13.39 17.80
C THR A 133 -7.48 13.40 19.08
N SER A 134 -6.83 13.64 20.22
CA SER A 134 -7.54 14.26 21.34
C SER A 134 -7.93 15.67 20.89
N PHE A 135 -9.17 15.85 20.44
CA PHE A 135 -9.81 17.16 20.41
C PHE A 135 -9.94 17.63 21.87
N VAL A 136 -8.91 18.27 22.39
CA VAL A 136 -9.05 19.15 23.55
C VAL A 136 -9.62 20.45 22.98
N VAL A 137 -10.94 20.59 23.06
CA VAL A 137 -11.60 21.87 22.88
C VAL A 137 -11.40 22.62 24.19
N SER A 138 -10.61 23.70 24.13
CA SER A 138 -10.51 24.69 25.21
C SER A 138 -11.74 25.59 25.25
#